data_AF-A0A968TC66-F1
#
_entry.id   AF-A0A968TC66-F1
#
_cell.length_a   1.000
_cell.length_b   1.000
_cell.length_c   1.000
_cell.angle_alpha   90.00
_cell.angle_beta   90.00
_cell.angle_gamma   90.00
#
_symmetry.space_group_name_H-M   'P 1'
#
loop_
_entity.id
_entity.type
_entity.pdbx_description
1 polymer ?
#
loop_
_entity_poly.entity_id
_entity_poly.type
_entity_poly.pdbx_seq_one_letter_code
_entity_poly.pdbx_strand_id
1 'polypeptide(L)'
;MTEPVVPVPAESQEGIAVRLRRIEGQVRGIQRMVEEGRDCREIANQIAAVRAALGSLNAVVVECYVRQCLNDPECSRNKTADELIEMMMKATR
;
A
#
# COMPACT_ATOMS: atom_id res chain seq x y z
N MET A 1 -23.33 -2.13 -13.14
CA MET A 1 -23.13 -2.81 -11.86
C MET A 1 -21.88 -2.21 -11.25
N THR A 2 -22.03 -1.33 -10.27
CA THR A 2 -20.90 -0.67 -9.59
C THR A 2 -20.27 -1.65 -8.61
N GLU A 3 -18.94 -1.76 -8.61
CA GLU A 3 -18.24 -2.55 -7.60
C GLU A 3 -18.54 -2.01 -6.18
N PRO A 4 -18.67 -2.89 -5.17
CA PRO A 4 -18.89 -2.45 -3.80
C PRO A 4 -17.68 -1.65 -3.31
N VAL A 5 -17.96 -0.46 -2.76
CA VAL A 5 -16.93 0.37 -2.12
C VAL A 5 -16.67 -0.19 -0.73
N VAL A 6 -15.46 -0.69 -0.50
CA VAL A 6 -15.00 -1.23 0.78
C VAL A 6 -14.13 -0.18 1.48
N PRO A 7 -14.65 0.56 2.48
CA PRO A 7 -13.94 1.68 3.09
C PRO A 7 -12.90 1.22 4.11
N VAL A 8 -11.75 1.91 4.17
CA VAL A 8 -10.72 1.63 5.18
C VAL A 8 -11.31 1.77 6.61
N PRO A 9 -11.26 0.70 7.44
CA PRO A 9 -11.81 0.69 8.79
C PRO A 9 -11.08 1.69 9.70
N ALA A 10 -11.81 2.31 10.63
CA ALA A 10 -11.30 3.35 11.51
C ALA A 10 -10.08 2.88 12.33
N GLU A 11 -10.08 1.64 12.80
CA GLU A 11 -8.98 1.02 13.54
C GLU A 11 -7.69 0.86 12.72
N SER A 12 -7.79 0.81 11.39
CA SER A 12 -6.64 0.70 10.48
C SER A 12 -6.13 2.04 9.96
N GLN A 13 -6.97 3.09 10.01
CA GLN A 13 -6.67 4.41 9.42
C GLN A 13 -5.41 5.04 10.02
N GLU A 14 -5.27 5.02 11.35
CA GLU A 14 -4.12 5.63 12.02
C GLU A 14 -2.81 4.95 11.62
N GLY A 15 -2.77 3.62 11.62
CA GLY A 15 -1.59 2.84 11.25
C GLY A 15 -1.15 3.08 9.80
N ILE A 16 -2.12 3.13 8.87
CA ILE A 16 -1.89 3.47 7.46
C ILE A 16 -1.34 4.90 7.34
N ALA A 17 -1.98 5.86 8.02
CA ALA A 17 -1.56 7.26 7.97
C ALA A 17 -0.15 7.47 8.54
N VAL A 18 0.22 6.77 9.63
CA VAL A 18 1.58 6.81 10.19
C VAL A 18 2.62 6.33 9.15
N ARG A 19 2.34 5.22 8.45
CA ARG A 19 3.25 4.69 7.43
C ARG A 19 3.38 5.64 6.24
N LEU A 20 2.26 6.22 5.78
CA LEU A 20 2.27 7.23 4.73
C LEU A 20 3.10 8.45 5.11
N ARG A 21 2.96 8.99 6.33
CA ARG A 21 3.78 10.12 6.82
C ARG A 21 5.28 9.80 6.80
N ARG A 22 5.67 8.56 7.11
CA ARG A 22 7.07 8.11 7.02
C ARG A 22 7.56 8.08 5.58
N ILE A 23 6.77 7.50 4.68
CA ILE A 23 7.08 7.43 3.24
C ILE A 23 7.21 8.83 2.64
N GLU A 24 6.30 9.75 2.98
CA GLU A 24 6.36 11.15 2.60
C GLU A 24 7.67 11.82 3.07
N GLY A 25 8.12 11.53 4.30
CA GLY A 25 9.41 11.97 4.81
C GLY A 25 10.60 11.44 3.99
N GLN A 26 10.56 10.18 3.56
CA GLN A 26 11.58 9.57 2.69
C GLN A 26 11.60 10.23 1.31
N VAL A 27 10.44 10.46 0.70
CA VAL A 27 10.32 11.14 -0.60
C VAL A 27 10.88 12.56 -0.53
N ARG A 28 10.54 13.32 0.53
CA ARG A 28 11.16 14.63 0.78
C ARG A 28 12.68 14.55 0.97
N GLY A 29 13.17 13.48 1.59
CA GLY A 29 14.60 13.22 1.71
C GLY A 29 15.26 13.05 0.35
N ILE A 30 14.67 12.24 -0.52
CA ILE A 30 15.14 12.01 -1.89
C ILE A 30 15.17 13.33 -2.69
N GLN A 31 14.15 14.17 -2.56
CA GLN A 31 14.12 15.48 -3.22
C GLN A 31 15.34 16.33 -2.82
N ARG A 32 15.65 16.44 -1.52
CA ARG A 32 16.85 17.15 -1.04
C ARG A 32 18.14 16.54 -1.58
N MET A 33 18.24 15.20 -1.62
CA MET A 33 19.43 14.53 -2.17
C MET A 33 19.67 14.89 -3.64
N VAL A 34 18.59 15.05 -4.42
CA VAL A 34 18.67 15.49 -5.82
C VAL A 34 19.12 16.95 -5.90
N GLU A 35 18.54 17.84 -5.11
CA GLU A 35 18.90 19.26 -5.06
C GLU A 35 20.35 19.49 -4.61
N GLU A 36 20.85 18.65 -3.70
CA GLU A 36 22.23 18.63 -3.21
C GLU A 36 23.22 17.99 -4.20
N GLY A 37 22.75 17.41 -5.30
CA GLY A 37 23.60 16.76 -6.30
C GLY A 37 24.29 15.50 -5.80
N ARG A 38 23.63 14.72 -4.93
CA ARG A 38 24.19 13.46 -4.40
C ARG A 38 24.32 12.38 -5.47
N ASP A 39 25.12 11.36 -5.14
CA ASP A 39 25.40 10.25 -6.03
C ASP A 39 24.13 9.47 -6.42
N CYS A 40 24.01 9.16 -7.71
CA CYS A 40 22.83 8.49 -8.28
C CYS A 40 22.56 7.11 -7.65
N ARG A 41 23.60 6.39 -7.21
CA ARG A 41 23.42 5.09 -6.55
C ARG A 41 22.81 5.25 -5.17
N GLU A 42 23.21 6.28 -4.43
CA GLU A 42 22.60 6.61 -3.13
C GLU A 42 21.12 6.97 -3.29
N ILE A 43 20.79 7.79 -4.29
CA ILE A 43 19.41 8.14 -4.62
C ILE A 43 18.60 6.90 -5.02
N ALA A 44 19.15 6.04 -5.88
CA ALA A 44 18.51 4.79 -6.29
C ALA A 44 18.23 3.86 -5.10
N ASN A 45 19.16 3.78 -4.14
CA ASN A 45 18.96 3.01 -2.91
C ASN A 45 17.82 3.56 -2.05
N GLN A 46 17.69 4.89 -1.92
CA GLN A 46 16.57 5.49 -1.20
C GLN A 46 15.23 5.28 -1.91
N ILE A 47 15.20 5.35 -3.24
CA ILE A 47 14.01 5.01 -4.03
C ILE A 47 13.61 3.54 -3.81
N ALA A 48 14.57 2.62 -3.79
CA ALA A 48 14.31 1.21 -3.49
C ALA A 48 13.72 1.03 -2.08
N ALA A 49 14.22 1.78 -1.09
CA ALA A 49 13.66 1.77 0.27
C ALA A 49 12.21 2.29 0.31
N VAL A 50 11.89 3.36 -0.43
CA VAL A 50 10.52 3.87 -0.56
C VAL A 50 9.61 2.85 -1.23
N ARG A 51 10.07 2.20 -2.30
CA ARG A 51 9.32 1.13 -2.97
C ARG A 51 9.00 -0.03 -2.02
N ALA A 52 9.98 -0.47 -1.22
CA ALA A 52 9.76 -1.52 -0.23
C ALA A 52 8.75 -1.10 0.86
N ALA A 53 8.82 0.16 1.33
CA ALA A 53 7.86 0.69 2.29
C ALA A 53 6.43 0.77 1.71
N LEU A 54 6.29 1.19 0.45
CA LEU A 54 5.02 1.21 -0.27
C LEU A 54 4.48 -0.21 -0.48
N GLY A 55 5.31 -1.18 -0.86
CA GLY A 55 4.91 -2.58 -0.98
C GLY A 55 4.39 -3.15 0.34
N SER A 56 5.10 -2.90 1.45
CA SER A 56 4.65 -3.30 2.79
C SER A 56 3.33 -2.64 3.21
N LEU A 57 3.11 -1.38 2.85
CA LEU A 57 1.84 -0.70 3.10
C LEU A 57 0.72 -1.28 2.23
N ASN A 58 1.00 -1.56 0.96
CA ASN A 58 0.03 -2.14 0.03
C ASN A 58 -0.46 -3.51 0.51
N ALA A 59 0.43 -4.37 1.02
CA ALA A 59 0.07 -5.64 1.63
C ALA A 59 -0.95 -5.48 2.77
N VAL A 60 -0.76 -4.48 3.64
CA VAL A 60 -1.70 -4.20 4.74
C VAL A 60 -3.06 -3.72 4.22
N VAL A 61 -3.08 -2.86 3.20
CA VAL A 61 -4.33 -2.36 2.61
C VAL A 61 -5.09 -3.48 1.91
N VAL A 62 -4.40 -4.36 1.19
CA VAL A 62 -5.02 -5.52 0.54
C VAL A 62 -5.54 -6.52 1.55
N GLU A 63 -4.78 -6.83 2.61
CA GLU A 63 -5.25 -7.68 3.72
C GLU A 63 -6.53 -7.10 4.36
N CYS A 64 -6.55 -5.79 4.57
CA CYS A 64 -7.71 -5.08 5.08
C CYS A 64 -8.93 -5.23 4.14
N TYR A 65 -8.74 -5.02 2.85
CA TYR A 65 -9.78 -5.19 1.84
C TYR A 65 -10.33 -6.62 1.83
N VAL A 66 -9.46 -7.63 1.81
CA VAL A 66 -9.86 -9.04 1.78
C VAL A 66 -10.68 -9.39 3.03
N ARG A 67 -10.23 -8.96 4.22
CA ARG A 67 -10.98 -9.20 5.47
C ARG A 67 -12.35 -8.54 5.46
N GLN A 68 -12.44 -7.28 5.02
CA GLN A 68 -13.73 -6.58 4.95
C GLN A 68 -14.66 -7.19 3.89
N CYS A 69 -14.12 -7.54 2.72
CA CYS A 69 -14.90 -8.16 1.64
C CYS A 69 -15.47 -9.52 2.05
N LEU A 70 -14.71 -10.33 2.79
CA LEU A 70 -15.20 -11.62 3.31
C LEU A 70 -16.28 -11.46 4.38
N ASN A 71 -16.29 -10.33 5.11
CA ASN A 71 -17.30 -10.03 6.13
C ASN A 71 -18.54 -9.33 5.54
N ASP A 72 -18.50 -8.94 4.26
CA ASP A 72 -19.60 -8.32 3.53
C ASP A 72 -20.24 -9.34 2.56
N PRO A 73 -21.50 -9.75 2.78
CA PRO A 73 -22.19 -10.72 1.92
C PRO A 73 -22.31 -10.30 0.45
N GLU A 74 -22.33 -8.99 0.14
CA GLU A 74 -22.40 -8.50 -1.23
C GLU A 74 -21.03 -8.57 -1.92
N CYS A 75 -19.96 -8.22 -1.18
CA CYS A 75 -18.60 -8.32 -1.70
C CYS A 75 -18.18 -9.78 -1.89
N SER A 76 -18.44 -10.63 -0.89
CA SER A 76 -18.14 -12.06 -0.94
C SER A 76 -18.90 -12.81 -2.04
N ARG A 77 -20.08 -12.35 -2.44
CA ARG A 77 -20.85 -12.96 -3.54
C ARG A 77 -20.33 -12.60 -4.92
N ASN A 78 -19.73 -11.41 -5.05
CA ASN A 78 -19.31 -10.86 -6.33
C ASN A 78 -17.83 -11.10 -6.65
N LYS A 79 -17.04 -11.60 -5.70
CA LYS A 79 -15.61 -11.88 -5.86
C LYS A 79 -15.33 -13.38 -5.74
N THR A 80 -14.51 -13.94 -6.63
CA THR A 80 -14.07 -15.33 -6.51
C THR A 80 -12.84 -15.44 -5.60
N ALA A 81 -12.58 -16.63 -5.07
CA ALA A 81 -11.37 -16.89 -4.29
C ALA A 81 -10.09 -16.56 -5.10
N ASP A 82 -10.10 -16.82 -6.40
CA ASP A 82 -8.99 -16.55 -7.31
C ASP A 82 -8.68 -15.06 -7.43
N GLU A 83 -9.71 -14.20 -7.50
CA GLU A 83 -9.53 -12.74 -7.53
C GLU A 83 -8.91 -12.20 -6.24
N LEU A 84 -9.34 -12.73 -5.08
CA LEU A 84 -8.77 -12.35 -3.78
C LEU A 84 -7.30 -12.81 -3.65
N ILE A 85 -6.99 -14.01 -4.14
CA ILE A 85 -5.62 -14.53 -4.20
C ILE A 85 -4.75 -13.68 -5.12
N GLU A 86 -5.25 -13.29 -6.30
CA GLU A 86 -4.53 -12.44 -7.24
C GLU A 86 -4.18 -11.08 -6.63
N MET A 87 -5.13 -10.46 -5.90
CA MET A 87 -4.89 -9.22 -5.18
C MET A 87 -3.78 -9.37 -4.12
N MET A 88 -3.80 -10.44 -3.32
CA MET A 88 -2.74 -10.73 -2.34
C MET A 88 -1.37 -10.96 -2.99
N MET A 89 -1.33 -11.68 -4.11
CA MET A 89 -0.09 -11.95 -4.84
C MET A 89 0.52 -10.68 -5.45
N LYS A 90 -0.31 -9.77 -5.97
CA LYS A 90 0.13 -8.45 -6.47
C LYS A 90 0.65 -7.54 -5.35
N ALA A 91 0.14 -7.68 -4.13
CA ALA A 91 0.54 -6.84 -3.01
C ALA A 91 1.98 -7.09 -2.51
N THR A 92 2.57 -8.21 -2.93
CA THR A 92 3.88 -8.70 -2.45
C THR A 92 4.98 -8.59 -3.52
N ARG A 93 4.65 -8.20 -4.75
CA ARG A 93 5.58 -8.08 -5.89
C ARG A 93 6.04 -6.65 -6.14
#